data_AF-A0A415MSS3-F1
#
_entry.id   AF-A0A415MSS3-F1
#
_cell.length_a   1.000
_cell.length_b   1.000
_cell.length_c   1.000
_cell.angle_alpha   90.00
_cell.angle_beta   90.00
_cell.angle_gamma   90.00
#
_symmetry.space_group_name_H-M   'P 1'
#
loop_
_entity.id
_entity.type
_entity.pdbx_description
1 polymer ?
#
loop_
_entity_poly.entity_id
_entity_poly.type
_entity_poly.pdbx_seq_one_letter_code
_entity_poly.pdbx_strand_id
1 'polypeptide(L)'
;MLYCGESNVAPSKYSIMDNKNHFESKVSDFLEALRKAGYSESTIRQYKKTCRLFIVYMDINYIQDCNVESIDLFLKTMPQEKTRLIHGTNYRLLLFVNYLTDRTIQKPVVRYVIRKFSGEIGGIMTKYLHLLEEQRLSPKTIDGYEHVFSYFLRHLSLRNVSRILDIGEDDVLTFISSSQNSKQRVLATMRAFCRYLYEQKLINKNIDYVIGRNRYIVKEKLPSTYTCEEVLQIESSVNQSTPVGKRDYAMLLLATRLGLRSSDIAGLQFSNLDWDRNIIRLIQYKTKREIELPLLKDVGEAIINYVKYGRPSSSSKQIFLSSLAPYNPVNGAVVSLSVRKIICHSRIDTRDRKKGPHAMRHTLASQLLRNGISLPVISETLGHKTTQTTMGYLRIDIDGLMKCVLEVPDVPSDFYTQKGGLFYV
;
A
#
# COMPACT_ATOMS: atom_id res chain seq x y z
N MET A 1 -19.07 -15.85 -67.72
CA MET A 1 -17.93 -16.27 -68.58
C MET A 1 -16.81 -15.30 -68.30
N LEU A 2 -15.55 -15.64 -68.03
CA LEU A 2 -14.78 -16.85 -67.81
C LEU A 2 -13.44 -16.35 -67.22
N TYR A 3 -12.83 -17.17 -66.37
CA TYR A 3 -11.41 -17.26 -65.95
C TYR A 3 -10.36 -16.71 -66.96
N CYS A 4 -9.11 -16.34 -66.62
CA CYS A 4 -8.17 -16.95 -65.68
C CYS A 4 -6.91 -16.09 -65.51
N GLY A 5 -6.20 -16.23 -64.39
CA GLY A 5 -4.86 -15.66 -64.18
C GLY A 5 -4.33 -15.87 -62.76
N GLU A 6 -4.43 -17.09 -62.22
CA GLU A 6 -3.87 -17.47 -60.92
C GLU A 6 -2.33 -17.45 -60.97
N SER A 7 -1.72 -16.69 -60.06
CA SER A 7 -0.33 -16.91 -59.61
C SER A 7 -0.38 -17.31 -58.15
N ASN A 8 -0.63 -18.59 -57.93
CA ASN A 8 -0.77 -19.22 -56.63
C ASN A 8 0.64 -19.51 -56.08
N VAL A 9 1.27 -18.52 -55.43
CA VAL A 9 2.46 -18.77 -54.61
C VAL A 9 1.98 -19.14 -53.22
N ALA A 10 1.97 -20.44 -52.93
CA ALA A 10 1.68 -20.98 -51.61
C ALA A 10 2.57 -20.30 -50.55
N PRO A 11 2.02 -19.82 -49.41
CA PRO A 11 2.85 -19.37 -48.32
C PRO A 11 3.67 -20.56 -47.83
N SER A 12 4.99 -20.44 -47.96
CA SER A 12 5.97 -21.40 -47.51
C SER A 12 5.68 -21.87 -46.08
N LYS A 13 5.32 -23.14 -45.92
CA LYS A 13 5.15 -23.82 -44.62
C LYS A 13 6.41 -23.76 -43.73
N TYR A 14 7.56 -23.34 -44.27
CA TYR A 14 8.82 -23.25 -43.53
C TYR A 14 8.88 -22.07 -42.54
N SER A 15 8.04 -21.03 -42.64
CA SER A 15 8.12 -19.87 -41.72
C SER A 15 7.38 -20.08 -40.38
N ILE A 16 6.34 -20.92 -40.34
CA ILE A 16 5.50 -21.12 -39.15
C ILE A 16 6.13 -22.14 -38.18
N MET A 17 6.76 -23.20 -38.69
CA MET A 17 7.36 -24.25 -37.85
C MET A 17 8.63 -23.78 -37.13
N ASP A 18 9.47 -22.96 -37.77
CA ASP A 18 10.72 -22.48 -37.17
C ASP A 18 10.47 -21.47 -36.04
N ASN A 19 9.52 -20.55 -36.21
CA ASN A 19 9.11 -19.63 -35.14
C ASN A 19 8.44 -20.37 -33.97
N LYS A 20 7.58 -21.35 -34.27
CA LYS A 20 6.91 -22.15 -33.23
C LYS A 20 7.90 -22.98 -32.42
N ASN A 21 8.88 -23.61 -33.05
CA ASN A 21 9.94 -24.38 -32.37
C ASN A 21 10.83 -23.49 -31.51
N HIS A 22 11.16 -22.28 -32.00
CA HIS A 22 11.95 -21.30 -31.24
C HIS A 22 11.23 -20.82 -29.98
N PHE A 23 9.94 -20.47 -30.08
CA PHE A 23 9.15 -20.04 -28.93
C PHE A 23 8.82 -21.19 -27.97
N GLU A 24 8.61 -22.41 -28.46
CA GLU A 24 8.44 -23.58 -27.60
C GLU A 24 9.70 -23.88 -26.77
N SER A 25 10.88 -23.75 -27.37
CA SER A 25 12.17 -23.86 -26.65
C SER A 25 12.29 -22.80 -25.55
N LYS A 26 12.01 -21.52 -25.88
CA LYS A 26 12.00 -20.41 -24.90
C LYS A 26 11.01 -20.62 -23.75
N VAL A 27 9.82 -21.15 -24.04
CA VAL A 27 8.84 -21.49 -22.99
C VAL A 27 9.37 -22.62 -22.13
N SER A 28 9.97 -23.66 -22.70
CA SER A 28 10.52 -24.78 -21.92
C SER A 28 11.59 -24.31 -20.95
N ASP A 29 12.56 -23.51 -21.43
CA ASP A 29 13.61 -22.90 -20.62
C ASP A 29 13.03 -22.06 -19.48
N PHE A 30 12.04 -21.19 -19.78
CA PHE A 30 11.34 -20.41 -18.75
C PHE A 30 10.64 -21.26 -17.70
N LEU A 31 9.96 -22.35 -18.09
CA LEU A 31 9.29 -23.24 -17.15
C LEU A 31 10.28 -23.98 -16.24
N GLU A 32 11.46 -24.32 -16.75
CA GLU A 32 12.54 -24.88 -15.93
C GLU A 32 13.09 -23.85 -14.94
N ALA A 33 13.29 -22.60 -15.37
CA ALA A 33 13.65 -21.51 -14.48
C ALA A 33 12.61 -21.28 -13.37
N LEU A 34 11.31 -21.38 -13.68
CA LEU A 34 10.25 -21.31 -12.66
C LEU A 34 10.32 -22.47 -11.65
N ARG A 35 10.64 -23.69 -12.10
CA ARG A 35 10.87 -24.83 -11.18
C ARG A 35 12.05 -24.58 -10.25
N LYS A 36 13.18 -24.13 -10.81
CA LYS A 36 14.38 -23.76 -10.04
C LYS A 36 14.08 -22.64 -9.04
N ALA A 37 13.20 -21.70 -9.38
CA ALA A 37 12.72 -20.65 -8.48
C ALA A 37 11.68 -21.11 -7.44
N GLY A 38 11.32 -22.40 -7.41
CA GLY A 38 10.45 -23.00 -6.39
C GLY A 38 8.95 -22.78 -6.60
N TYR A 39 8.50 -22.55 -7.84
CA TYR A 39 7.07 -22.52 -8.15
C TYR A 39 6.45 -23.92 -8.09
N SER A 40 5.18 -24.02 -7.67
CA SER A 40 4.47 -25.30 -7.67
C SER A 40 4.15 -25.78 -9.09
N GLU A 41 4.11 -27.10 -9.30
CA GLU A 41 3.75 -27.70 -10.61
C GLU A 41 2.35 -27.30 -11.09
N SER A 42 1.40 -27.08 -10.18
CA SER A 42 0.08 -26.53 -10.51
C SER A 42 0.18 -25.11 -11.09
N THR A 43 1.06 -24.28 -10.53
CA THR A 43 1.30 -22.91 -10.99
C THR A 43 2.03 -22.92 -12.33
N ILE A 44 3.09 -23.72 -12.47
CA ILE A 44 3.86 -23.87 -13.71
C ILE A 44 2.97 -24.29 -14.89
N ARG A 45 2.00 -25.21 -14.66
CA ARG A 45 0.99 -25.57 -15.66
C ARG A 45 0.16 -24.38 -16.14
N GLN A 46 -0.19 -23.45 -15.25
CA GLN A 46 -0.92 -22.22 -15.64
C GLN A 46 -0.05 -21.28 -16.46
N TYR A 47 1.24 -21.12 -16.12
CA TYR A 47 2.19 -20.34 -16.92
C TYR A 47 2.32 -20.94 -18.33
N LYS A 48 2.55 -22.26 -18.43
CA LYS A 48 2.63 -22.97 -19.71
C LYS A 48 1.40 -22.72 -20.59
N LYS A 49 0.19 -22.84 -20.01
CA LYS A 49 -1.07 -22.59 -20.75
C LYS A 49 -1.14 -21.14 -21.22
N THR A 50 -0.77 -20.18 -20.37
CA THR A 50 -0.85 -18.74 -20.68
C THR A 50 0.14 -18.36 -21.78
N CYS A 51 1.41 -18.78 -21.68
CA CYS A 51 2.43 -18.51 -22.70
C CYS A 51 2.06 -19.14 -24.05
N ARG A 52 1.54 -20.37 -24.06
CA ARG A 52 1.10 -21.02 -25.32
C ARG A 52 -0.04 -20.28 -25.99
N LEU A 53 -1.05 -19.84 -25.23
CA LEU A 53 -2.15 -19.03 -25.78
C LEU A 53 -1.62 -17.73 -26.38
N PHE A 54 -0.67 -17.09 -25.70
CA PHE A 54 -0.07 -15.83 -26.15
C PHE A 54 0.77 -16.01 -27.42
N ILE A 55 1.57 -17.07 -27.52
CA ILE A 55 2.36 -17.39 -28.73
C ILE A 55 1.43 -17.66 -29.92
N VAL A 56 0.38 -18.46 -29.74
CA VAL A 56 -0.61 -18.71 -30.80
C VAL A 56 -1.27 -17.41 -31.26
N TYR A 57 -1.57 -16.50 -30.33
CA TYR A 57 -2.09 -15.17 -30.68
C TYR A 57 -1.08 -14.35 -31.50
N MET A 58 0.19 -14.33 -31.10
CA MET A 58 1.24 -13.62 -31.84
C MET A 58 1.40 -14.19 -33.26
N ASP A 59 1.39 -15.52 -33.40
CA ASP A 59 1.49 -16.20 -34.70
C ASP A 59 0.32 -15.83 -35.63
N ILE A 60 -0.92 -15.85 -35.13
CA ILE A 60 -2.12 -15.50 -35.92
C ILE A 60 -2.11 -14.04 -36.37
N ASN A 61 -1.54 -13.14 -35.56
CA ASN A 61 -1.52 -11.70 -35.84
C ASN A 61 -0.17 -11.24 -36.44
N TYR A 62 0.70 -12.16 -36.84
CA TYR A 62 2.02 -11.88 -37.43
C TYR A 62 2.91 -10.96 -36.57
N ILE A 63 2.79 -11.05 -35.24
CA ILE A 63 3.59 -10.27 -34.29
C ILE A 63 4.90 -11.02 -34.03
N GLN A 64 6.04 -10.42 -34.39
CA GLN A 64 7.35 -11.04 -34.22
C GLN A 64 7.97 -10.76 -32.84
N ASP A 65 7.71 -9.57 -32.28
CA ASP A 65 8.34 -9.13 -31.04
C ASP A 65 7.53 -9.49 -29.79
N CYS A 66 8.16 -10.29 -28.92
CA CYS A 66 7.61 -10.65 -27.60
C CYS A 66 8.03 -9.59 -26.59
N ASN A 67 7.20 -8.56 -26.41
CA ASN A 67 7.48 -7.38 -25.58
C ASN A 67 6.20 -6.94 -24.83
N VAL A 68 6.27 -5.82 -24.11
CA VAL A 68 5.13 -5.29 -23.33
C VAL A 68 3.97 -4.85 -24.24
N GLU A 69 4.26 -4.33 -25.43
CA GLU A 69 3.25 -3.87 -26.37
C GLU A 69 2.42 -5.02 -26.94
N SER A 70 3.07 -6.15 -27.25
CA SER A 70 2.36 -7.35 -27.71
C SER A 70 1.51 -7.98 -26.60
N ILE A 71 1.95 -7.91 -25.34
CA ILE A 71 1.09 -8.26 -24.19
C ILE A 71 -0.15 -7.37 -24.15
N ASP A 72 0.01 -6.06 -24.26
CA ASP A 72 -1.13 -5.12 -24.21
C ASP A 72 -2.14 -5.36 -25.34
N LEU A 73 -1.67 -5.67 -26.55
CA LEU A 73 -2.53 -6.07 -27.67
C LEU A 73 -3.31 -7.35 -27.35
N PHE A 74 -2.65 -8.38 -26.82
CA PHE A 74 -3.30 -9.62 -26.43
C PHE A 74 -4.35 -9.42 -25.33
N LEU A 75 -4.04 -8.63 -24.30
CA LEU A 75 -4.97 -8.37 -23.19
C LEU A 75 -6.25 -7.65 -23.65
N LYS A 76 -6.18 -6.82 -24.71
CA LYS A 76 -7.38 -6.17 -25.29
C LYS A 76 -8.36 -7.16 -25.91
N THR A 77 -7.90 -8.33 -26.36
CA THR A 77 -8.76 -9.39 -26.92
C THR A 77 -9.55 -10.15 -25.85
N MET A 78 -9.17 -10.03 -24.58
CA MET A 78 -9.83 -10.72 -23.48
C MET A 78 -11.14 -10.02 -23.06
N PRO A 79 -12.12 -10.74 -22.48
CA PRO A 79 -13.34 -10.13 -21.95
C PRO A 79 -13.02 -9.11 -20.84
N GLN A 80 -13.28 -7.83 -21.11
CA GLN A 80 -12.87 -6.71 -20.25
C GLN A 80 -13.54 -6.72 -18.86
N GLU A 81 -14.71 -7.36 -18.76
CA GLU A 81 -15.43 -7.58 -17.49
C GLU A 81 -14.68 -8.53 -16.54
N LYS A 82 -13.79 -9.38 -17.06
CA LYS A 82 -13.03 -10.37 -16.26
C LYS A 82 -11.70 -9.80 -15.78
N THR A 83 -11.75 -8.68 -15.06
CA THR A 83 -10.56 -7.92 -14.62
C THR A 83 -9.52 -8.78 -13.87
N ARG A 84 -9.97 -9.70 -12.99
CA ARG A 84 -9.06 -10.60 -12.25
C ARG A 84 -8.30 -11.56 -13.19
N LEU A 85 -8.96 -12.04 -14.24
CA LEU A 85 -8.33 -12.90 -15.24
C LEU A 85 -7.27 -12.12 -16.02
N ILE A 86 -7.61 -10.92 -16.49
CA ILE A 86 -6.69 -10.01 -17.19
C ILE A 86 -5.46 -9.74 -16.32
N HIS A 87 -5.65 -9.40 -15.05
CA HIS A 87 -4.54 -9.13 -14.14
C HIS A 87 -3.60 -10.32 -13.93
N GLY A 88 -4.18 -11.52 -13.80
CA GLY A 88 -3.42 -12.76 -13.67
C GLY A 88 -2.66 -13.11 -14.95
N THR A 89 -3.29 -12.95 -16.11
CA THR A 89 -2.65 -13.16 -17.42
C THR A 89 -1.51 -12.17 -17.64
N ASN A 90 -1.75 -10.88 -17.43
CA ASN A 90 -0.74 -9.82 -17.56
C ASN A 90 0.49 -10.13 -16.68
N TYR A 91 0.27 -10.46 -15.41
CA TYR A 91 1.36 -10.82 -14.50
C TYR A 91 2.22 -11.98 -15.03
N ARG A 92 1.58 -13.04 -15.54
CA ARG A 92 2.30 -14.22 -16.05
C ARG A 92 3.11 -13.90 -17.30
N LEU A 93 2.54 -13.12 -18.21
CA LEU A 93 3.20 -12.75 -19.46
C LEU A 93 4.33 -11.75 -19.23
N LEU A 94 4.16 -10.78 -18.34
CA LEU A 94 5.25 -9.86 -17.96
C LEU A 94 6.42 -10.62 -17.32
N LEU A 95 6.15 -11.62 -16.47
CA LEU A 95 7.22 -12.46 -15.91
C LEU A 95 7.95 -13.23 -17.02
N PHE A 96 7.23 -13.73 -18.02
CA PHE A 96 7.82 -14.41 -19.16
C PHE A 96 8.68 -13.47 -20.01
N VAL A 97 8.16 -12.31 -20.41
CA VAL A 97 8.89 -11.31 -21.20
C VAL A 97 10.13 -10.82 -20.47
N ASN A 98 10.02 -10.45 -19.18
CA ASN A 98 11.17 -10.03 -18.38
C ASN A 98 12.22 -11.14 -18.28
N TYR A 99 11.81 -12.41 -18.18
CA TYR A 99 12.75 -13.53 -18.21
C TYR A 99 13.49 -13.65 -19.54
N LEU A 100 12.82 -13.41 -20.68
CA LEU A 100 13.48 -13.45 -21.99
C LEU A 100 14.58 -12.38 -22.11
N THR A 101 14.39 -11.23 -21.46
CA THR A 101 15.36 -10.12 -21.45
C THR A 101 16.47 -10.35 -20.42
N ASP A 102 16.11 -10.58 -19.16
CA ASP A 102 17.04 -10.50 -18.03
C ASP A 102 17.50 -11.88 -17.53
N ARG A 103 16.92 -12.97 -18.05
CA ARG A 103 17.16 -14.36 -17.62
C ARG A 103 16.97 -14.61 -16.12
N THR A 104 16.16 -13.77 -15.46
CA THR A 104 15.87 -13.88 -14.02
C THR A 104 14.37 -13.99 -13.75
N ILE A 105 14.02 -14.76 -12.71
CA ILE A 105 12.64 -14.89 -12.24
C ILE A 105 12.40 -13.87 -11.12
N GLN A 106 12.06 -12.65 -11.51
CA GLN A 106 11.72 -11.56 -10.58
C GLN A 106 10.27 -11.13 -10.73
N LYS A 107 9.64 -10.79 -9.62
CA LYS A 107 8.24 -10.35 -9.64
C LYS A 107 8.10 -9.08 -10.52
N PRO A 108 7.28 -9.11 -11.58
CA PRO A 108 7.11 -7.94 -12.44
C PRO A 108 6.42 -6.81 -11.66
N VAL A 109 6.86 -5.57 -11.90
CA VAL A 109 6.18 -4.37 -11.42
C VAL A 109 4.97 -4.13 -12.29
N VAL A 110 3.82 -4.69 -11.90
CA VAL A 110 2.60 -4.53 -12.68
C VAL A 110 1.87 -3.25 -12.24
N ARG A 111 1.96 -2.19 -13.03
CA ARG A 111 1.11 -1.01 -12.89
C ARG A 111 -0.22 -1.27 -13.61
N TYR A 112 -1.21 -1.79 -12.87
CA TYR A 112 -2.53 -2.09 -13.42
C TYR A 112 -3.37 -0.86 -13.78
N VAL A 113 -2.95 0.33 -13.34
CA VAL A 113 -3.60 1.60 -13.67
C VAL A 113 -2.53 2.55 -14.18
N ILE A 114 -2.36 2.60 -15.50
CA ILE A 114 -1.62 3.70 -16.13
C ILE A 114 -2.61 4.87 -16.20
N ARG A 115 -2.42 5.86 -15.32
CA ARG A 115 -3.22 7.08 -15.32
C ARG A 115 -2.67 7.98 -16.40
N LYS A 116 -3.16 7.81 -17.63
CA LYS A 116 -2.78 8.69 -18.74
C LYS A 116 -3.43 10.05 -18.51
N PHE A 117 -2.61 11.09 -18.41
CA PHE A 117 -3.04 12.47 -18.36
C PHE A 117 -3.00 13.03 -19.78
N SER A 118 -4.14 13.00 -20.47
CA SER A 118 -4.28 13.50 -21.85
C SER A 118 -4.75 14.95 -21.89
N GLY A 119 -4.50 15.63 -23.01
CA GLY A 119 -4.92 17.00 -23.24
C GLY A 119 -4.07 18.04 -22.49
N GLU A 120 -4.42 19.30 -22.68
CA GLU A 120 -3.71 20.46 -22.09
C GLU A 120 -3.63 20.36 -20.57
N ILE A 121 -4.77 20.12 -19.91
CA ILE A 121 -4.89 19.99 -18.46
C ILE A 121 -4.03 18.82 -17.94
N GLY A 122 -4.03 17.69 -18.66
CA GLY A 122 -3.22 16.53 -18.32
C GLY A 122 -1.71 16.79 -18.41
N GLY A 123 -1.29 17.57 -19.40
CA GLY A 123 0.10 18.03 -19.52
C GLY A 123 0.54 18.88 -18.32
N ILE A 124 -0.33 19.78 -17.84
CA ILE A 124 -0.07 20.62 -16.66
C ILE A 124 0.00 19.79 -15.37
N MET A 125 -0.90 18.81 -15.21
CA MET A 125 -0.87 17.87 -14.08
C MET A 125 0.46 17.09 -14.05
N THR A 126 0.92 16.62 -15.22
CA THR A 126 2.21 15.91 -15.33
C THR A 126 3.38 16.81 -14.93
N LYS A 127 3.41 18.06 -15.40
CA LYS A 127 4.44 19.04 -15.00
C LYS A 127 4.45 19.27 -13.49
N TYR A 128 3.27 19.39 -12.87
CA TYR A 128 3.18 19.56 -11.43
C TYR A 128 3.64 18.33 -10.65
N LEU A 129 3.34 17.12 -11.14
CA LEU A 129 3.84 15.88 -10.53
C LEU A 129 5.38 15.82 -10.56
N HIS A 130 6.01 16.21 -11.66
CA HIS A 130 7.48 16.31 -11.73
C HIS A 130 8.05 17.34 -10.76
N LEU A 131 7.40 18.50 -10.59
CA LEU A 131 7.81 19.48 -9.57
C LEU A 131 7.76 18.88 -8.15
N LEU A 132 6.73 18.08 -7.84
CA LEU A 132 6.63 17.40 -6.54
C LEU A 132 7.74 16.33 -6.36
N GLU A 133 8.16 15.67 -7.43
CA GLU A 133 9.31 14.76 -7.44
C GLU A 133 10.62 15.50 -7.13
N GLU A 134 10.85 16.65 -7.77
CA GLU A 134 12.02 17.50 -7.54
C GLU A 134 12.08 18.01 -6.09
N GLN A 135 10.92 18.30 -5.49
CA GLN A 135 10.78 18.63 -4.07
C GLN A 135 10.98 17.43 -3.12
N ARG A 136 11.39 16.26 -3.66
CA ARG A 136 11.69 15.04 -2.92
C ARG A 136 10.51 14.49 -2.11
N LEU A 137 9.27 14.73 -2.57
CA LEU A 137 8.11 14.07 -1.98
C LEU A 137 8.23 12.56 -2.21
N SER A 138 7.73 11.77 -1.25
CA SER A 138 7.81 10.31 -1.37
C SER A 138 6.98 9.81 -2.57
N PRO A 139 7.42 8.76 -3.28
CA PRO A 139 6.67 8.18 -4.41
C PRO A 139 5.23 7.80 -4.05
N LYS A 140 4.99 7.40 -2.80
CA LYS A 140 3.65 7.09 -2.27
C LYS A 140 2.76 8.32 -2.15
N THR A 141 3.35 9.47 -1.85
CA THR A 141 2.62 10.75 -1.83
C THR A 141 2.24 11.13 -3.26
N ILE A 142 3.18 11.01 -4.21
CA ILE A 142 2.98 11.32 -5.64
C ILE A 142 1.89 10.43 -6.25
N ASP A 143 1.90 9.11 -6.00
CA ASP A 143 0.80 8.21 -6.42
C ASP A 143 -0.56 8.65 -5.85
N GLY A 144 -0.56 9.24 -4.64
CA GLY A 144 -1.75 9.86 -4.06
C GLY A 144 -2.25 11.07 -4.85
N TYR A 145 -1.34 11.91 -5.35
CA TYR A 145 -1.67 13.04 -6.23
C TYR A 145 -2.16 12.56 -7.59
N GLU A 146 -1.44 11.64 -8.24
CA GLU A 146 -1.83 11.05 -9.53
C GLU A 146 -3.26 10.49 -9.48
N HIS A 147 -3.60 9.81 -8.39
CA HIS A 147 -4.92 9.22 -8.22
C HIS A 147 -6.03 10.29 -8.14
N VAL A 148 -5.79 11.38 -7.41
CA VAL A 148 -6.74 12.51 -7.32
C VAL A 148 -6.87 13.19 -8.68
N PHE A 149 -5.75 13.45 -9.36
CA PHE A 149 -5.73 14.08 -10.68
C PHE A 149 -6.44 13.26 -11.74
N SER A 150 -6.29 11.93 -11.72
CA SER A 150 -6.99 11.07 -12.67
C SER A 150 -8.51 11.17 -12.51
N TYR A 151 -9.01 11.26 -11.27
CA TYR A 151 -10.44 11.48 -11.04
C TYR A 151 -10.89 12.88 -11.40
N PHE A 152 -10.09 13.90 -11.10
CA PHE A 152 -10.42 15.28 -11.42
C PHE A 152 -10.44 15.52 -12.93
N LEU A 153 -9.43 15.03 -13.67
CA LEU A 153 -9.38 15.12 -15.12
C LEU A 153 -10.61 14.45 -15.77
N ARG A 154 -10.99 13.26 -15.27
CA ARG A 154 -12.20 12.58 -15.72
C ARG A 154 -13.48 13.39 -15.42
N HIS A 155 -13.56 14.02 -14.25
CA HIS A 155 -14.67 14.90 -13.88
C HIS A 155 -14.79 16.10 -14.83
N LEU A 156 -13.66 16.75 -15.16
CA LEU A 156 -13.62 17.86 -16.12
C LEU A 156 -14.03 17.42 -17.53
N SER A 157 -13.57 16.25 -17.97
CA SER A 157 -13.96 15.69 -19.28
C SER A 157 -15.47 15.45 -19.37
N LEU A 158 -16.11 14.95 -18.30
CA LEU A 158 -17.58 14.75 -18.26
C LEU A 158 -18.36 16.07 -18.31
N ARG A 159 -17.73 17.18 -17.93
CA ARG A 159 -18.28 18.53 -17.99
C ARG A 159 -17.85 19.31 -19.25
N ASN A 160 -17.18 18.64 -20.18
CA ASN A 160 -16.62 19.22 -21.41
C ASN A 160 -15.62 20.37 -21.17
N VAL A 161 -14.92 20.37 -20.03
CA VAL A 161 -13.84 21.33 -19.74
C VAL A 161 -12.51 20.74 -20.22
N SER A 162 -11.93 21.35 -21.25
CA SER A 162 -10.72 20.83 -21.94
C SER A 162 -9.51 21.76 -21.86
N ARG A 163 -9.71 23.07 -21.69
CA ARG A 163 -8.63 24.07 -21.53
C ARG A 163 -8.46 24.45 -20.06
N ILE A 164 -7.24 24.80 -19.66
CA ILE A 164 -6.96 25.14 -18.26
C ILE A 164 -7.68 26.42 -17.82
N LEU A 165 -7.80 27.39 -18.73
CA LEU A 165 -8.44 28.68 -18.48
C LEU A 165 -9.94 28.57 -18.22
N ASP A 166 -10.56 27.47 -18.69
CA ASP A 166 -11.99 27.23 -18.53
C ASP A 166 -12.32 26.59 -17.17
N ILE A 167 -11.32 26.21 -16.37
CA ILE A 167 -11.55 25.64 -15.03
C ILE A 167 -12.13 26.72 -14.12
N GLY A 168 -13.42 26.58 -13.80
CA GLY A 168 -14.14 27.46 -12.90
C GLY A 168 -14.24 26.93 -11.47
N GLU A 169 -14.86 27.75 -10.63
CA GLU A 169 -15.15 27.40 -9.22
C GLU A 169 -16.15 26.24 -9.12
N ASP A 170 -17.16 26.22 -9.99
CA ASP A 170 -18.18 25.17 -10.02
C ASP A 170 -17.58 23.79 -10.35
N ASP A 171 -16.56 23.73 -11.21
CA ASP A 171 -15.89 22.47 -11.56
C ASP A 171 -15.16 21.86 -10.36
N VAL A 172 -14.50 22.71 -9.57
CA VAL A 172 -13.83 22.29 -8.33
C VAL A 172 -14.85 21.91 -7.26
N LEU A 173 -15.90 22.71 -7.06
CA LEU A 173 -16.95 22.46 -6.07
C LEU A 173 -17.70 21.16 -6.33
N THR A 174 -18.11 20.93 -7.57
CA THR A 174 -18.85 19.72 -7.96
C THR A 174 -17.97 18.49 -7.79
N PHE A 175 -16.66 18.58 -8.07
CA PHE A 175 -15.74 17.47 -7.86
C PHE A 175 -15.61 17.10 -6.38
N ILE A 176 -15.33 18.08 -5.51
CA ILE A 176 -15.06 17.86 -4.09
C ILE A 176 -16.32 17.56 -3.27
N SER A 177 -17.50 18.00 -3.73
CA SER A 177 -18.79 17.75 -3.06
C SER A 177 -19.23 16.29 -3.13
N SER A 178 -18.67 15.50 -4.05
CA SER A 178 -18.98 14.07 -4.12
C SER A 178 -18.47 13.31 -2.88
N SER A 179 -19.26 12.37 -2.38
CA SER A 179 -18.95 11.60 -1.15
C SER A 179 -17.62 10.82 -1.20
N GLN A 180 -17.16 10.48 -2.40
CA GLN A 180 -15.88 9.80 -2.60
C GLN A 180 -14.68 10.76 -2.51
N ASN A 181 -14.88 12.03 -2.84
CA ASN A 181 -13.85 13.07 -2.98
C ASN A 181 -13.87 14.12 -1.86
N SER A 182 -14.88 14.12 -0.99
CA SER A 182 -14.96 14.99 0.20
C SER A 182 -13.98 14.59 1.33
N LYS A 183 -13.00 13.73 1.04
CA LYS A 183 -11.99 13.27 1.99
C LYS A 183 -10.88 14.31 2.11
N GLN A 184 -10.37 14.52 3.33
CA GLN A 184 -9.31 15.50 3.64
C GLN A 184 -8.12 15.45 2.68
N ARG A 185 -7.66 14.24 2.30
CA ARG A 185 -6.54 14.08 1.35
C ARG A 185 -6.85 14.69 -0.01
N VAL A 186 -8.04 14.45 -0.55
CA VAL A 186 -8.45 14.96 -1.87
C VAL A 186 -8.56 16.47 -1.82
N LEU A 187 -9.19 17.01 -0.78
CA LEU A 187 -9.29 18.46 -0.56
C LEU A 187 -7.92 19.14 -0.44
N ALA A 188 -6.99 18.53 0.30
CA ALA A 188 -5.63 19.06 0.45
C ALA A 188 -4.85 19.04 -0.88
N THR A 189 -4.94 17.94 -1.63
CA THR A 189 -4.33 17.82 -2.96
C THR A 189 -4.91 18.84 -3.94
N MET A 190 -6.24 18.98 -4.00
CA MET A 190 -6.91 19.94 -4.87
C MET A 190 -6.56 21.37 -4.50
N ARG A 191 -6.48 21.72 -3.21
CA ARG A 191 -6.06 23.05 -2.77
C ARG A 191 -4.65 23.38 -3.21
N ALA A 192 -3.71 22.45 -3.00
CA ALA A 192 -2.33 22.64 -3.44
C ALA A 192 -2.25 22.81 -4.97
N PHE A 193 -3.02 22.03 -5.72
CA PHE A 193 -3.06 22.14 -7.18
C PHE A 193 -3.69 23.44 -7.68
N CYS A 194 -4.85 23.86 -7.16
CA CYS A 194 -5.50 25.13 -7.51
C CYS A 194 -4.59 26.34 -7.22
N ARG A 195 -3.86 26.29 -6.09
CA ARG A 195 -2.85 27.29 -5.76
C ARG A 195 -1.72 27.31 -6.77
N TYR A 196 -1.18 26.14 -7.13
CA TYR A 196 -0.15 26.02 -8.15
C TYR A 196 -0.61 26.61 -9.50
N LEU A 197 -1.85 26.34 -9.94
CA LEU A 197 -2.38 26.91 -11.18
C LEU A 197 -2.38 28.44 -11.16
N TYR A 198 -2.74 29.04 -10.01
CA TYR A 198 -2.74 30.49 -9.85
C TYR A 198 -1.33 31.07 -9.76
N GLU A 199 -0.43 30.47 -8.99
CA GLU A 199 0.96 30.92 -8.83
C GLU A 199 1.73 30.89 -10.16
N GLN A 200 1.45 29.89 -11.01
CA GLN A 200 1.99 29.78 -12.36
C GLN A 200 1.25 30.66 -13.39
N LYS A 201 0.28 31.48 -12.96
CA LYS A 201 -0.55 32.34 -13.81
C LYS A 201 -1.28 31.61 -14.93
N LEU A 202 -1.61 30.32 -14.71
CA LEU A 202 -2.38 29.50 -15.65
C LEU A 202 -3.88 29.75 -15.54
N ILE A 203 -4.33 30.30 -14.41
CA ILE A 203 -5.69 30.79 -14.18
C ILE A 203 -5.63 32.22 -13.63
N ASN A 204 -6.61 33.04 -13.98
CA ASN A 204 -6.62 34.46 -13.63
C ASN A 204 -7.03 34.74 -12.17
N LYS A 205 -7.79 33.82 -11.56
CA LYS A 205 -8.28 33.93 -10.19
C LYS A 205 -7.83 32.72 -9.38
N ASN A 206 -7.39 32.96 -8.15
CA ASN A 206 -7.14 31.86 -7.23
C ASN A 206 -8.48 31.26 -6.82
N ILE A 207 -8.70 29.98 -7.09
CA ILE A 207 -9.93 29.24 -6.73
C ILE A 207 -9.73 28.31 -5.51
N ASP A 208 -8.56 28.37 -4.84
CA ASP A 208 -8.26 27.53 -3.68
C ASP A 208 -9.12 27.86 -2.44
N TYR A 209 -9.70 29.07 -2.40
CA TYR A 209 -10.58 29.55 -1.33
C TYR A 209 -11.93 28.83 -1.31
N VAL A 210 -12.39 28.39 -2.48
CA VAL A 210 -13.66 27.68 -2.71
C VAL A 210 -13.64 26.31 -2.04
N ILE A 211 -12.46 25.71 -1.96
CA ILE A 211 -12.18 24.58 -1.09
C ILE A 211 -12.09 25.18 0.32
N GLY A 212 -13.23 25.46 0.95
CA GLY A 212 -13.30 26.22 2.21
C GLY A 212 -12.32 25.72 3.28
N ARG A 213 -11.95 26.58 4.24
CA ARG A 213 -11.27 26.13 5.47
C ARG A 213 -12.20 25.10 6.13
N ASN A 214 -11.77 23.86 6.10
CA ASN A 214 -12.64 22.71 6.27
C ASN A 214 -13.32 22.75 7.65
N ARG A 215 -14.62 23.08 7.73
CA ARG A 215 -15.51 22.68 8.85
C ARG A 215 -15.89 21.20 8.73
N TYR A 216 -15.03 20.36 8.14
CA TYR A 216 -15.14 18.94 8.36
C TYR A 216 -14.93 18.74 9.86
N ILE A 217 -16.02 18.48 10.56
CA ILE A 217 -15.97 18.02 11.94
C ILE A 217 -15.25 16.69 11.88
N VAL A 218 -13.92 16.73 12.04
CA VAL A 218 -13.14 15.54 12.32
C VAL A 218 -13.69 15.08 13.66
N LYS A 219 -14.65 14.14 13.63
CA LYS A 219 -15.05 13.43 14.84
C LYS A 219 -13.75 12.89 15.42
N GLU A 220 -13.34 13.42 16.56
CA GLU A 220 -12.09 13.00 17.18
C GLU A 220 -12.23 11.51 17.49
N LYS A 221 -11.43 10.69 16.81
CA LYS A 221 -11.42 9.25 17.04
C LYS A 221 -10.34 8.96 18.04
N LEU A 222 -10.73 8.40 19.17
CA LEU A 222 -9.77 7.85 20.13
C LEU A 222 -8.88 6.82 19.41
N PRO A 223 -7.57 6.78 19.70
CA PRO A 223 -6.71 5.71 19.23
C PRO A 223 -7.31 4.34 19.57
N SER A 224 -7.34 3.45 18.59
CA SER A 224 -7.80 2.08 18.83
C SER A 224 -6.71 1.32 19.58
N THR A 225 -7.00 0.90 20.80
CA THR A 225 -6.11 0.10 21.65
C THR A 225 -6.75 -1.22 22.07
N TYR A 226 -5.91 -2.12 22.55
CA TYR A 226 -6.28 -3.42 23.11
C TYR A 226 -5.77 -3.50 24.56
N THR A 227 -6.39 -4.32 25.41
CA THR A 227 -5.87 -4.58 26.76
C THR A 227 -4.68 -5.54 26.73
N CYS A 228 -3.98 -5.70 27.85
CA CYS A 228 -2.88 -6.66 27.98
C CYS A 228 -3.36 -8.09 27.70
N GLU A 229 -4.51 -8.47 28.24
CA GLU A 229 -5.13 -9.79 28.08
C GLU A 229 -5.52 -10.02 26.61
N GLU A 230 -6.10 -9.02 25.97
CA GLU A 230 -6.44 -9.09 24.54
C GLU A 230 -5.19 -9.25 23.67
N VAL A 231 -4.10 -8.54 23.95
CA VAL A 231 -2.84 -8.69 23.20
C VAL A 231 -2.29 -10.10 23.36
N LEU A 232 -2.27 -10.66 24.58
CA LEU A 232 -1.85 -12.04 24.83
C LEU A 232 -2.75 -13.06 24.11
N GLN A 233 -4.05 -12.81 24.05
CA GLN A 233 -4.99 -13.65 23.28
C GLN A 233 -4.74 -13.56 21.77
N ILE A 234 -4.42 -12.38 21.24
CA ILE A 234 -4.04 -12.21 19.83
C ILE A 234 -2.76 -12.97 19.53
N GLU A 235 -1.74 -12.84 20.37
CA GLU A 235 -0.46 -13.53 20.20
C GLU A 235 -0.61 -15.06 20.28
N SER A 236 -1.37 -15.57 21.26
CA SER A 236 -1.61 -17.01 21.43
C SER A 236 -2.49 -17.63 20.34
N SER A 237 -3.29 -16.83 19.62
CA SER A 237 -4.14 -17.33 18.54
C SER A 237 -3.38 -17.75 17.26
N VAL A 238 -2.09 -17.44 17.17
CA VAL A 238 -1.30 -17.72 15.96
C VAL A 238 -0.86 -19.18 15.92
N ASN A 239 -1.34 -19.92 14.93
CA ASN A 239 -0.84 -21.27 14.66
C ASN A 239 0.56 -21.23 14.02
N GLN A 240 1.59 -21.58 14.78
CA GLN A 240 2.99 -21.58 14.36
C GLN A 240 3.46 -22.90 13.70
N SER A 241 2.58 -23.88 13.47
CA SER A 241 2.97 -25.13 12.81
C SER A 241 3.38 -24.92 11.35
N THR A 242 2.81 -23.91 10.68
CA THR A 242 3.08 -23.60 9.27
C THR A 242 4.18 -22.55 9.10
N PRO A 243 4.93 -22.57 7.97
CA PRO A 243 5.91 -21.53 7.65
C PRO A 243 5.34 -20.10 7.67
N VAL A 244 4.10 -19.94 7.18
CA VAL A 244 3.37 -18.65 7.20
C VAL A 244 3.04 -18.24 8.63
N GLY A 245 2.60 -19.18 9.46
CA GLY A 245 2.30 -18.95 10.86
C GLY A 245 3.51 -18.44 11.65
N LYS A 246 4.67 -19.10 11.51
CA LYS A 246 5.93 -18.65 12.14
C LYS A 246 6.32 -17.24 11.70
N ARG A 247 6.21 -16.96 10.39
CA ARG A 247 6.49 -15.62 9.83
C ARG A 247 5.58 -14.56 10.43
N ASP A 248 4.28 -14.81 10.37
CA ASP A 248 3.25 -13.85 10.75
C ASP A 248 3.27 -13.61 12.28
N TYR A 249 3.63 -14.63 13.08
CA TYR A 249 3.88 -14.51 14.52
C TYR A 249 5.06 -13.57 14.84
N ALA A 250 6.21 -13.78 14.19
CA ALA A 250 7.36 -12.90 14.37
C ALA A 250 7.07 -11.45 13.94
N MET A 251 6.32 -11.25 12.84
CA MET A 251 5.83 -9.92 12.45
C MET A 251 4.89 -9.29 13.48
N LEU A 252 4.03 -10.10 14.09
CA LEU A 252 3.11 -9.65 15.14
C LEU A 252 3.88 -9.19 16.37
N LEU A 253 4.84 -9.97 16.87
CA LEU A 253 5.63 -9.60 18.05
C LEU A 253 6.43 -8.31 17.84
N LEU A 254 6.99 -8.09 16.65
CA LEU A 254 7.62 -6.81 16.32
C LEU A 254 6.63 -5.63 16.37
N ALA A 255 5.36 -5.87 16.08
CA ALA A 255 4.31 -4.84 16.15
C ALA A 255 3.77 -4.65 17.58
N THR A 256 3.59 -5.72 18.36
CA THR A 256 3.03 -5.66 19.72
C THR A 256 4.07 -5.25 20.75
N ARG A 257 5.26 -5.86 20.71
CA ARG A 257 6.33 -5.64 21.72
C ARG A 257 7.16 -4.40 21.46
N LEU A 258 7.43 -4.08 20.19
CA LEU A 258 8.30 -2.96 19.81
C LEU A 258 7.55 -1.82 19.10
N GLY A 259 6.26 -1.97 18.81
CA GLY A 259 5.45 -0.92 18.20
C GLY A 259 5.92 -0.52 16.79
N LEU A 260 6.66 -1.37 16.09
CA LEU A 260 7.21 -1.04 14.77
C LEU A 260 6.11 -0.86 13.71
N ARG A 261 6.33 0.06 12.77
CA ARG A 261 5.38 0.26 11.67
C ARG A 261 5.49 -0.90 10.68
N SER A 262 4.42 -1.18 9.97
CA SER A 262 4.39 -2.28 9.00
C SER A 262 5.45 -2.16 7.90
N SER A 263 5.79 -0.93 7.47
CA SER A 263 6.88 -0.68 6.52
C SER A 263 8.26 -0.99 7.11
N ASP A 264 8.45 -0.73 8.40
CA ASP A 264 9.72 -0.93 9.10
C ASP A 264 9.93 -2.43 9.36
N ILE A 265 8.88 -3.13 9.80
CA ILE A 265 8.86 -4.60 9.94
C ILE A 265 9.14 -5.28 8.60
N ALA A 266 8.46 -4.87 7.53
CA ALA A 266 8.70 -5.42 6.19
C ALA A 266 10.13 -5.12 5.69
N GLY A 267 10.68 -3.98 6.10
CA GLY A 267 12.00 -3.49 5.73
C GLY A 267 13.16 -4.21 6.43
N LEU A 268 12.91 -4.85 7.57
CA LEU A 268 13.92 -5.34 8.50
C LEU A 268 14.88 -6.35 7.87
N GLN A 269 16.18 -6.13 8.05
CA GLN A 269 17.26 -6.95 7.53
C GLN A 269 18.03 -7.65 8.64
N PHE A 270 18.75 -8.73 8.31
CA PHE A 270 19.61 -9.42 9.28
C PHE A 270 20.68 -8.51 9.88
N SER A 271 21.24 -7.59 9.09
CA SER A 271 22.22 -6.60 9.57
C SER A 271 21.65 -5.57 10.55
N ASN A 272 20.32 -5.49 10.70
CA ASN A 272 19.70 -4.64 11.72
C ASN A 272 19.71 -5.30 13.11
N LEU A 273 19.99 -6.61 13.20
CA LEU A 273 19.97 -7.36 14.45
C LEU A 273 21.41 -7.54 14.97
N ASP A 274 21.66 -7.01 16.15
CA ASP A 274 22.89 -7.19 16.92
C ASP A 274 22.60 -8.18 18.04
N TRP A 275 22.89 -9.46 17.80
CA TRP A 275 22.57 -10.56 18.72
C TRP A 275 23.43 -10.53 19.99
N ASP A 276 24.69 -10.08 19.88
CA ASP A 276 25.61 -10.04 21.01
C ASP A 276 25.18 -8.96 22.02
N ARG A 277 24.73 -7.81 21.52
CA ARG A 277 24.24 -6.71 22.36
C ARG A 277 22.74 -6.76 22.66
N ASN A 278 22.00 -7.69 22.05
CA ASN A 278 20.53 -7.77 22.09
C ASN A 278 19.86 -6.45 21.64
N ILE A 279 20.26 -5.95 20.48
CA ILE A 279 19.78 -4.66 19.95
C ILE A 279 19.26 -4.81 18.51
N ILE A 280 18.24 -4.02 18.17
CA ILE A 280 17.75 -3.78 16.80
C ILE A 280 18.04 -2.33 16.42
N ARG A 281 18.88 -2.10 15.40
CA ARG A 281 19.16 -0.78 14.82
C ARG A 281 18.56 -0.66 13.43
N LEU A 282 17.70 0.32 13.20
CA LEU A 282 17.11 0.56 11.88
C LEU A 282 16.81 2.03 11.59
N ILE A 283 16.84 2.39 10.31
CA ILE A 283 16.35 3.67 9.81
C ILE A 283 14.87 3.51 9.45
N GLN A 284 13.99 4.21 10.16
CA GLN A 284 12.55 4.14 9.93
C GLN A 284 12.17 4.61 8.52
N TYR A 285 11.31 3.85 7.84
CA TYR A 285 10.95 4.08 6.44
C TYR A 285 10.29 5.44 6.21
N LYS A 286 9.33 5.81 7.07
CA LYS A 286 8.52 7.04 6.92
C LYS A 286 9.26 8.29 7.41
N THR A 287 9.91 8.21 8.57
CA THR A 287 10.49 9.38 9.23
C THR A 287 11.95 9.62 8.85
N LYS A 288 12.63 8.58 8.33
CA LYS A 288 14.07 8.56 8.03
C LYS A 288 14.97 8.76 9.26
N ARG A 289 14.41 8.62 10.47
CA ARG A 289 15.18 8.63 11.71
C ARG A 289 15.77 7.26 11.97
N GLU A 290 17.01 7.23 12.41
CA GLU A 290 17.60 6.04 13.02
C GLU A 290 17.01 5.85 14.41
N ILE A 291 16.72 4.59 14.75
CA ILE A 291 16.28 4.18 16.07
C ILE A 291 17.05 2.95 16.51
N GLU A 292 17.26 2.87 17.82
CA GLU A 292 17.81 1.70 18.51
C GLU A 292 16.75 1.17 19.47
N LEU A 293 16.46 -0.13 19.38
CA LEU A 293 15.47 -0.81 20.21
C LEU A 293 16.06 -2.08 20.82
N PRO A 294 15.61 -2.52 22.00
CA PRO A 294 16.03 -3.80 22.55
C PRO A 294 15.51 -4.96 21.68
N LEU A 295 16.36 -5.95 21.41
CA LEU A 295 15.96 -7.24 20.88
C LEU A 295 15.48 -8.10 22.05
N LEU A 296 14.18 -8.04 22.31
CA LEU A 296 13.55 -8.84 23.37
C LEU A 296 13.68 -10.33 23.06
N LYS A 297 13.81 -11.15 24.12
CA LYS A 297 14.04 -12.60 24.00
C LYS A 297 12.97 -13.29 23.16
N ASP A 298 11.69 -13.03 23.43
CA ASP A 298 10.55 -13.59 22.71
C ASP A 298 10.52 -13.18 21.23
N VAL A 299 10.86 -11.92 20.93
CA VAL A 299 11.01 -11.42 19.56
C VAL A 299 12.15 -12.14 18.84
N GLY A 300 13.31 -12.25 19.48
CA GLY A 300 14.48 -12.93 18.93
C GLY A 300 14.20 -14.41 18.65
N GLU A 301 13.61 -15.11 19.60
CA GLU A 301 13.20 -16.52 19.47
C GLU A 301 12.20 -16.73 18.32
N ALA A 302 11.20 -15.85 18.18
CA ALA A 302 10.24 -15.92 17.09
C ALA A 302 10.90 -15.69 15.71
N ILE A 303 11.83 -14.74 15.62
CA ILE A 303 12.61 -14.50 14.40
C ILE A 303 13.45 -15.73 14.06
N ILE A 304 14.17 -16.30 15.04
CA ILE A 304 14.99 -17.52 14.85
C ILE A 304 14.11 -18.69 14.40
N ASN A 305 12.95 -18.91 15.03
CA ASN A 305 12.02 -19.98 14.70
C ASN A 305 11.54 -19.85 13.23
N TYR A 306 11.17 -18.64 12.80
CA TYR A 306 10.84 -18.41 11.40
C TYR A 306 12.04 -18.64 10.49
N VAL A 307 13.21 -18.07 10.78
CA VAL A 307 14.40 -18.16 9.92
C VAL A 307 14.86 -19.61 9.74
N LYS A 308 14.85 -20.42 10.81
CA LYS A 308 15.28 -21.82 10.76
C LYS A 308 14.24 -22.76 10.14
N TYR A 309 12.95 -22.55 10.42
CA TYR A 309 11.92 -23.56 10.16
C TYR A 309 10.74 -23.08 9.29
N GLY A 310 10.81 -21.87 8.74
CA GLY A 310 9.74 -21.31 7.91
C GLY A 310 10.18 -20.39 6.78
N ARG A 311 11.38 -19.81 6.86
CA ARG A 311 11.90 -18.90 5.84
C ARG A 311 12.37 -19.72 4.63
N PRO A 312 11.86 -19.45 3.41
CA PRO A 312 12.37 -20.10 2.22
C PRO A 312 13.83 -19.71 1.95
N SER A 313 14.58 -20.59 1.28
CA SER A 313 15.95 -20.28 0.86
C SER A 313 15.95 -19.10 -0.11
N SER A 314 16.77 -18.08 0.17
CA SER A 314 16.85 -16.85 -0.61
C SER A 314 18.10 -16.08 -0.24
N SER A 315 18.72 -15.43 -1.23
CA SER A 315 19.84 -14.50 -1.08
C SER A 315 19.44 -13.13 -0.53
N SER A 316 18.14 -12.87 -0.34
CA SER A 316 17.67 -11.60 0.20
C SER A 316 18.19 -11.36 1.62
N LYS A 317 18.65 -10.12 1.87
CA LYS A 317 19.07 -9.64 3.19
C LYS A 317 17.90 -9.35 4.13
N GLN A 318 16.69 -9.20 3.58
CA GLN A 318 15.48 -8.95 4.38
C GLN A 318 15.04 -10.23 5.09
N ILE A 319 14.61 -10.07 6.35
CA ILE A 319 14.23 -11.19 7.20
C ILE A 319 12.97 -11.84 6.63
N PHE A 320 11.95 -11.04 6.35
CA PHE A 320 10.61 -11.53 6.01
C PHE A 320 10.37 -11.62 4.50
N LEU A 321 10.03 -12.83 4.04
CA LEU A 321 9.79 -13.13 2.63
C LEU A 321 8.34 -13.55 2.36
N SER A 322 7.93 -13.44 1.10
CA SER A 322 6.66 -13.97 0.62
C SER A 322 6.64 -15.48 0.79
N SER A 323 5.45 -16.03 1.04
CA SER A 323 5.26 -17.48 1.22
C SER A 323 5.11 -18.25 -0.08
N LEU A 324 5.08 -17.52 -1.20
CA LEU A 324 4.98 -18.05 -2.56
C LEU A 324 6.18 -17.57 -3.36
N ALA A 325 6.67 -18.41 -4.27
CA ALA A 325 7.68 -18.06 -5.25
C ALA A 325 7.26 -16.81 -6.06
N PRO A 326 8.17 -15.87 -6.37
CA PRO A 326 9.63 -15.97 -6.24
C PRO A 326 10.24 -15.64 -4.85
N TYR A 327 9.50 -15.82 -3.74
CA TYR A 327 10.01 -15.63 -2.37
C TYR A 327 10.65 -14.25 -2.13
N ASN A 328 10.08 -13.21 -2.75
CA ASN A 328 10.56 -11.85 -2.63
C ASN A 328 10.31 -11.31 -1.21
N PRO A 329 11.02 -10.26 -0.81
CA PRO A 329 10.68 -9.57 0.42
C PRO A 329 9.22 -9.13 0.50
N VAL A 330 8.66 -9.25 1.70
CA VAL A 330 7.31 -8.74 1.94
C VAL A 330 7.30 -7.21 1.91
N ASN A 331 6.12 -6.64 1.69
CA ASN A 331 5.90 -5.20 1.85
C ASN A 331 5.01 -4.92 3.06
N GLY A 332 4.89 -3.64 3.44
CA GLY A 332 4.08 -3.24 4.60
C GLY A 332 2.59 -3.58 4.47
N ALA A 333 2.06 -3.78 3.26
CA ALA A 333 0.69 -4.23 3.07
C ALA A 333 0.52 -5.70 3.48
N VAL A 334 1.47 -6.57 3.13
CA VAL A 334 1.49 -7.98 3.58
C VAL A 334 1.53 -8.04 5.10
N VAL A 335 2.45 -7.31 5.75
CA VAL A 335 2.54 -7.25 7.22
C VAL A 335 1.21 -6.78 7.83
N SER A 336 0.62 -5.71 7.27
CA SER A 336 -0.66 -5.18 7.76
C SER A 336 -1.81 -6.18 7.62
N LEU A 337 -1.84 -6.94 6.51
CA LEU A 337 -2.83 -7.98 6.26
C LEU A 337 -2.65 -9.19 7.18
N SER A 338 -1.40 -9.62 7.42
CA SER A 338 -1.08 -10.71 8.34
C SER A 338 -1.53 -10.39 9.76
N VAL A 339 -1.11 -9.23 10.30
CA VAL A 339 -1.54 -8.78 11.64
C VAL A 339 -3.06 -8.62 11.71
N ARG A 340 -3.70 -8.05 10.66
CA ARG A 340 -5.16 -7.95 10.60
C ARG A 340 -5.85 -9.31 10.65
N LYS A 341 -5.34 -10.28 9.89
CA LYS A 341 -5.89 -11.64 9.89
C LYS A 341 -5.77 -12.25 11.28
N ILE A 342 -4.62 -12.18 11.93
CA ILE A 342 -4.44 -12.72 13.28
C ILE A 342 -5.46 -12.12 14.25
N ILE A 343 -5.56 -10.78 14.29
CA ILE A 343 -6.51 -10.08 15.16
C ILE A 343 -7.95 -10.55 14.90
N CYS A 344 -8.36 -10.70 13.63
CA CYS A 344 -9.70 -11.20 13.31
C CYS A 344 -9.93 -12.67 13.74
N HIS A 345 -8.90 -13.52 13.76
CA HIS A 345 -9.02 -14.93 14.18
C HIS A 345 -8.85 -15.13 15.69
N SER A 346 -8.39 -14.11 16.42
CA SER A 346 -8.15 -14.16 17.87
C SER A 346 -9.42 -14.25 18.73
N ARG A 347 -10.61 -14.12 18.13
CA ARG A 347 -11.93 -14.17 18.79
C ARG A 347 -12.19 -13.08 19.84
N ILE A 348 -11.34 -12.05 19.95
CA ILE A 348 -11.65 -10.84 20.73
C ILE A 348 -12.68 -9.97 19.99
N ASP A 349 -13.33 -9.04 20.69
CA ASP A 349 -14.43 -8.24 20.11
C ASP A 349 -14.02 -7.50 18.83
N THR A 350 -13.26 -6.41 18.81
CA THR A 350 -12.83 -5.73 17.56
C THR A 350 -13.92 -4.99 16.78
N ARG A 351 -15.20 -4.99 17.19
CA ARG A 351 -16.20 -4.04 16.68
C ARG A 351 -15.66 -2.62 16.85
N ASP A 352 -15.79 -1.82 15.81
CA ASP A 352 -15.33 -0.43 15.72
C ASP A 352 -13.83 -0.15 15.98
N ARG A 353 -13.00 -1.20 16.14
CA ARG A 353 -11.56 -1.09 16.40
C ARG A 353 -10.73 -1.32 15.13
N LYS A 354 -9.56 -0.69 15.08
CA LYS A 354 -8.58 -0.89 14.01
C LYS A 354 -7.82 -2.19 14.25
N LYS A 355 -7.73 -3.03 13.21
CA LYS A 355 -7.18 -4.39 13.29
C LYS A 355 -5.83 -4.46 12.55
N GLY A 356 -4.81 -3.74 13.00
CA GLY A 356 -3.52 -3.73 12.29
C GLY A 356 -2.35 -3.20 13.11
N PRO A 357 -1.14 -3.16 12.55
CA PRO A 357 0.09 -2.81 13.29
C PRO A 357 0.04 -1.44 13.97
N HIS A 358 -0.72 -0.49 13.40
CA HIS A 358 -0.88 0.82 14.03
C HIS A 358 -1.68 0.77 15.33
N ALA A 359 -2.67 -0.12 15.43
CA ALA A 359 -3.42 -0.33 16.66
C ALA A 359 -2.54 -1.00 17.74
N MET A 360 -1.66 -1.93 17.35
CA MET A 360 -0.68 -2.53 18.26
C MET A 360 0.32 -1.48 18.77
N ARG A 361 0.80 -0.61 17.89
CA ARG A 361 1.64 0.52 18.29
C ARG A 361 0.94 1.49 19.24
N HIS A 362 -0.33 1.81 19.00
CA HIS A 362 -1.11 2.65 19.93
C HIS A 362 -1.32 1.95 21.27
N THR A 363 -1.52 0.63 21.25
CA THR A 363 -1.65 -0.18 22.46
C THR A 363 -0.38 -0.13 23.29
N LEU A 364 0.78 -0.35 22.68
CA LEU A 364 2.08 -0.23 23.35
C LEU A 364 2.30 1.18 23.93
N ALA A 365 2.02 2.21 23.13
CA ALA A 365 2.17 3.59 23.60
C ALA A 365 1.28 3.92 24.81
N SER A 366 0.03 3.43 24.79
CA SER A 366 -0.92 3.58 25.88
C SER A 366 -0.44 2.85 27.15
N GLN A 367 0.07 1.62 27.00
CA GLN A 367 0.62 0.85 28.11
C GLN A 367 1.85 1.52 28.73
N LEU A 368 2.79 2.02 27.91
CA LEU A 368 3.95 2.76 28.40
C LEU A 368 3.53 4.00 29.18
N LEU A 369 2.53 4.74 28.68
CA LEU A 369 2.01 5.93 29.34
C LEU A 369 1.36 5.58 30.69
N ARG A 370 0.52 4.54 30.74
CA ARG A 370 -0.08 4.04 31.99
C ARG A 370 0.96 3.57 33.01
N ASN A 371 2.08 3.04 32.55
CA ASN A 371 3.21 2.65 33.39
C ASN A 371 4.08 3.85 33.83
N GLY A 372 3.64 5.08 33.57
CA GLY A 372 4.31 6.31 34.02
C GLY A 372 5.49 6.75 33.15
N ILE A 373 5.69 6.16 31.97
CA ILE A 373 6.75 6.59 31.05
C ILE A 373 6.36 7.94 30.43
N SER A 374 7.30 8.89 30.48
CA SER A 374 7.05 10.25 29.98
C SER A 374 6.86 10.27 28.46
N LEU A 375 5.99 11.17 27.98
CA LEU A 375 5.72 11.33 26.54
C LEU A 375 6.97 11.57 25.68
N PRO A 376 7.98 12.35 26.10
CA PRO A 376 9.21 12.50 25.32
C PRO A 376 9.93 11.17 25.09
N VAL A 377 10.00 10.33 26.12
CA VAL A 377 10.60 8.98 26.03
C VAL A 377 9.78 8.11 25.08
N ILE A 378 8.46 8.05 25.25
CA ILE A 378 7.57 7.29 24.35
C ILE A 378 7.72 7.78 22.89
N SER A 379 7.79 9.11 22.70
CA SER A 379 7.97 9.73 21.39
C SER A 379 9.28 9.30 20.72
N GLU A 380 10.37 9.26 21.48
CA GLU A 380 11.69 8.87 20.99
C GLU A 380 11.76 7.37 20.72
N THR A 381 11.28 6.52 21.65
CA THR A 381 11.21 5.05 21.46
C THR A 381 10.39 4.68 20.21
N LEU A 382 9.29 5.39 19.97
CA LEU A 382 8.47 5.16 18.79
C LEU A 382 9.07 5.83 17.53
N GLY A 383 10.05 6.72 17.64
CA GLY A 383 10.62 7.47 16.52
C GLY A 383 9.61 8.43 15.88
N HIS A 384 8.88 9.18 16.71
CA HIS A 384 8.03 10.26 16.24
C HIS A 384 8.88 11.50 15.91
N LYS A 385 8.51 12.24 14.86
CA LYS A 385 9.20 13.51 14.51
C LYS A 385 8.84 14.64 15.46
N THR A 386 7.62 14.62 16.01
CA THR A 386 7.12 15.65 16.92
C THR A 386 6.33 15.00 18.05
N THR A 387 6.49 15.52 19.26
CA THR A 387 5.75 15.07 20.46
C THR A 387 4.25 15.25 20.29
N GLN A 388 3.81 16.17 19.42
CA GLN A 388 2.39 16.38 19.10
C GLN A 388 1.70 15.11 18.56
N THR A 389 2.43 14.27 17.83
CA THR A 389 1.88 12.97 17.39
C THR A 389 1.71 11.98 18.54
N THR A 390 2.49 12.12 19.60
CA THR A 390 2.44 11.33 20.84
C THR A 390 1.37 11.87 21.80
N MET A 391 1.08 13.18 21.79
CA MET A 391 0.02 13.80 22.61
C MET A 391 -1.37 13.19 22.36
N GLY A 392 -1.60 12.59 21.18
CA GLY A 392 -2.84 11.84 20.91
C GLY A 392 -3.09 10.69 21.89
N TYR A 393 -2.06 10.17 22.57
CA TYR A 393 -2.18 9.12 23.57
C TYR A 393 -2.67 9.61 24.93
N LEU A 394 -2.51 10.89 25.26
CA LEU A 394 -3.04 11.45 26.52
C LEU A 394 -4.56 11.30 26.61
N ARG A 395 -5.25 11.31 25.47
CA ARG A 395 -6.72 11.21 25.40
C ARG A 395 -7.29 9.88 25.87
N ILE A 396 -6.46 8.84 25.97
CA ILE A 396 -6.86 7.50 26.40
C ILE A 396 -6.24 7.11 27.76
N ASP A 397 -5.49 8.03 28.36
CA ASP A 397 -4.88 7.88 29.68
C ASP A 397 -5.78 8.50 30.74
N ILE A 398 -6.90 7.82 31.02
CA ILE A 398 -7.89 8.29 31.99
C ILE A 398 -7.25 8.46 33.37
N ASP A 399 -6.38 7.53 33.78
CA ASP A 399 -5.71 7.57 35.09
C ASP A 399 -4.80 8.80 35.23
N GLY A 400 -4.03 9.13 34.18
CA GLY A 400 -3.24 10.35 34.14
C GLY A 400 -4.11 11.61 34.13
N LEU A 401 -5.20 11.61 33.36
CA LEU A 401 -6.15 12.73 33.31
C LEU A 401 -6.82 12.97 34.67
N MET A 402 -7.18 11.92 35.41
CA MET A 402 -7.78 12.02 36.74
C MET A 402 -6.89 12.75 37.74
N LYS A 403 -5.56 12.65 37.61
CA LYS A 403 -4.61 13.39 38.47
C LYS A 403 -4.57 14.89 38.17
N CYS A 404 -5.05 15.30 36.99
CA CYS A 404 -5.08 16.69 36.56
C CYS A 404 -6.48 17.31 36.71
N VAL A 405 -7.45 16.57 37.24
CA VAL A 405 -8.80 17.09 37.49
C VAL A 405 -8.70 18.09 38.64
N LEU A 406 -9.14 19.32 38.38
CA LEU A 406 -9.35 20.31 39.44
C LEU A 406 -10.51 19.84 40.32
N GLU A 407 -10.44 20.12 41.61
CA GLU A 407 -11.61 19.95 42.49
C GLU A 407 -12.81 20.64 41.84
N VAL A 408 -13.92 19.90 41.73
CA VAL A 408 -15.17 20.49 41.27
C VAL A 408 -15.60 21.43 42.38
N PRO A 409 -15.61 22.76 42.15
CA PRO A 409 -16.00 23.69 43.19
C PRO A 409 -17.43 23.39 43.61
N ASP A 410 -17.69 23.47 44.92
CA ASP A 410 -19.05 23.37 45.42
C ASP A 410 -19.91 24.39 44.72
N VAL A 411 -20.95 23.89 44.06
CA VAL A 411 -21.90 24.74 43.36
C VAL A 411 -22.79 25.39 44.43
N PRO A 412 -22.76 26.72 44.59
CA PRO A 412 -23.55 27.39 45.63
C PRO A 412 -25.04 27.07 45.47
N SER A 413 -25.78 26.96 46.57
CA SER A 413 -27.25 26.79 46.55
C SER A 413 -27.94 27.81 45.65
N ASP A 414 -27.37 29.02 45.59
CA ASP A 414 -27.90 30.15 44.83
C ASP A 414 -27.78 29.96 43.31
N PHE A 415 -26.83 29.14 42.86
CA PHE A 415 -26.73 28.73 41.45
C PHE A 415 -27.84 27.76 41.06
N TYR A 416 -28.35 26.98 42.00
CA TYR A 416 -29.53 26.18 41.75
C TYR A 416 -30.77 27.09 41.74
N THR A 417 -30.89 28.03 42.67
CA THR A 417 -32.05 28.95 42.78
C THR A 417 -32.08 30.11 41.78
N GLN A 418 -31.03 30.29 40.98
CA GLN A 418 -30.92 31.39 40.03
C GLN A 418 -32.06 31.39 39.00
N LYS A 419 -32.57 32.58 38.68
CA LYS A 419 -33.68 32.82 37.72
C LYS A 419 -34.93 31.99 38.00
N GLY A 420 -35.26 31.75 39.27
CA GLY A 420 -36.45 31.02 39.69
C GLY A 420 -36.33 29.49 39.63
N GLY A 421 -35.10 28.96 39.50
CA GLY A 421 -34.88 27.54 39.21
C GLY A 421 -34.48 26.64 40.39
N LEU A 422 -34.29 25.34 40.10
CA LEU A 422 -33.14 24.54 40.54
C LEU A 422 -32.10 24.40 39.39
N PHE A 423 -32.33 25.04 38.23
CA PHE A 423 -31.43 25.20 37.06
C PHE A 423 -32.11 25.93 35.87
N TYR A 424 -33.42 26.18 35.96
CA TYR A 424 -34.23 26.71 34.86
C TYR A 424 -35.49 27.40 35.37
N VAL A 425 -35.96 28.37 34.60
CA VAL A 425 -37.37 28.59 34.28
C VAL A 425 -37.51 28.49 32.77
#